data_AF-A0A1F1UVB1-F1
#
_entry.id   AF-A0A1F1UVB1-F1
#
_cell.length_a   1.000
_cell.length_b   1.000
_cell.length_c   1.000
_cell.angle_alpha   90.00
_cell.angle_beta   90.00
_cell.angle_gamma   90.00
#
_symmetry.space_group_name_H-M   'P 1'
#
loop_
_entity.id
_entity.type
_entity.pdbx_description
1 polymer ?
#
loop_
_entity_poly.entity_id
_entity_poly.type
_entity_poly.pdbx_seq_one_letter_code
_entity_poly.pdbx_strand_id
1 'polypeptide(L)'
;MAVKDRRLNLRTSAHQEEFFRRAAEVTNTSVSQFVLDSAVERALMVLADQRLFVLGEEGFSRVEELLDQPADFSKLGKLFAEETPFGKEFQFGD
;
A
#
# COMPACT_ATOMS: atom_id res chain seq x y z
N MET A 1 -4.27 17.03 3.80
CA MET A 1 -5.29 15.97 3.69
C MET A 1 -5.84 15.99 2.27
N ALA A 2 -5.92 14.85 1.60
CA ALA A 2 -6.55 14.75 0.28
C ALA A 2 -8.06 14.97 0.40
N VAL A 3 -8.67 15.63 -0.59
CA VAL A 3 -10.12 15.88 -0.63
C VAL A 3 -10.85 14.57 -0.87
N LYS A 4 -11.82 14.21 -0.01
CA LYS A 4 -12.69 13.04 -0.18
C LYS A 4 -13.82 13.36 -1.17
N ASP A 5 -13.55 13.29 -2.47
CA ASP A 5 -14.46 13.75 -3.53
C ASP A 5 -15.17 12.62 -4.30
N ARG A 6 -14.89 11.35 -3.99
CA ARG A 6 -15.53 10.17 -4.59
C ARG A 6 -16.44 9.47 -3.58
N ARG A 7 -17.53 8.86 -4.07
CA ARG A 7 -18.49 8.10 -3.24
C ARG A 7 -18.40 6.61 -3.56
N LEU A 8 -18.40 5.79 -2.51
CA LEU A 8 -18.50 4.34 -2.58
C LEU A 8 -19.86 3.93 -1.99
N ASN A 9 -20.79 3.46 -2.84
CA ASN A 9 -22.10 3.02 -2.40
C ASN A 9 -22.07 1.51 -2.15
N LEU A 10 -22.26 1.11 -0.88
CA LEU A 10 -22.25 -0.30 -0.47
C LEU A 10 -23.63 -0.72 0.01
N ARG A 11 -24.01 -1.96 -0.28
CA ARG A 11 -25.18 -2.62 0.31
C ARG A 11 -24.68 -3.62 1.34
N THR A 12 -25.29 -3.62 2.51
CA THR A 12 -24.96 -4.54 3.61
C THR A 12 -26.21 -5.27 4.07
N SER A 13 -26.01 -6.48 4.59
CA SER A 13 -27.04 -7.16 5.39
C SER A 13 -27.11 -6.54 6.79
N ALA A 14 -28.22 -6.77 7.51
CA ALA A 14 -28.37 -6.33 8.90
C ALA A 14 -27.24 -6.86 9.81
N HIS A 15 -26.82 -8.11 9.59
CA HIS A 15 -25.75 -8.73 10.36
C HIS A 15 -24.39 -8.07 10.12
N GLN A 16 -24.07 -7.72 8.86
CA GLN A 16 -22.84 -6.98 8.54
C GLN A 16 -22.86 -5.57 9.16
N GLU A 17 -23.99 -4.87 9.09
CA GLU A 17 -24.13 -3.55 9.71
C GLU A 17 -23.90 -3.61 11.23
N GLU A 18 -24.47 -4.60 11.91
CA GLU A 18 -24.29 -4.79 13.36
C GLU A 18 -22.82 -5.01 13.72
N PHE A 19 -22.09 -5.84 12.96
CA PHE A 19 -20.66 -6.03 13.16
C PHE A 19 -19.84 -4.78 12.91
N PHE A 20 -20.10 -4.07 11.81
CA PHE A 20 -19.38 -2.82 11.52
C PHE A 20 -19.63 -1.75 12.58
N ARG A 21 -20.86 -1.67 13.11
CA ARG A 21 -21.18 -0.76 14.21
C ARG A 21 -20.40 -1.09 15.48
N ARG A 22 -20.39 -2.34 15.91
CA ARG A 22 -19.62 -2.78 17.08
C ARG A 22 -18.12 -2.55 16.92
N ALA A 23 -17.57 -2.83 15.74
CA ALA A 23 -16.15 -2.63 15.48
C ALA A 23 -15.77 -1.13 15.45
N ALA A 24 -16.64 -0.29 14.88
CA ALA A 24 -16.47 1.16 14.88
C ALA A 24 -16.53 1.74 16.31
N GLU A 25 -17.44 1.23 17.16
CA GLU A 25 -17.51 1.60 18.57
C GLU A 25 -16.22 1.26 19.34
N VAL A 26 -15.71 0.04 19.21
CA VAL A 26 -14.48 -0.41 19.88
C VAL A 26 -13.26 0.42 19.44
N THR A 27 -13.22 0.81 18.18
CA THR A 27 -12.12 1.61 17.60
C THR A 27 -12.31 3.11 17.78
N ASN A 28 -13.42 3.56 18.37
CA ASN A 28 -13.79 4.97 18.49
C ASN A 28 -13.77 5.71 17.14
N THR A 29 -14.30 5.07 16.10
CA THR A 29 -14.43 5.62 14.76
C THR A 29 -15.89 5.59 14.28
N SER A 30 -16.20 6.30 13.20
CA SER A 30 -17.50 6.13 12.54
C SER A 30 -17.51 4.83 11.73
N VAL A 31 -18.70 4.24 11.53
CA VAL A 31 -18.86 3.04 10.66
C VAL A 31 -18.23 3.25 9.28
N SER A 32 -18.46 4.41 8.66
CA SER A 32 -17.89 4.73 7.35
C SER A 32 -16.37 4.79 7.38
N GLN A 33 -15.77 5.35 8.44
CA GLN A 33 -14.32 5.45 8.58
C GLN A 33 -13.71 4.06 8.83
N PHE A 34 -14.28 3.27 9.74
CA PHE A 34 -13.88 1.89 10.00
C PHE A 34 -13.89 1.05 8.71
N VAL A 35 -15.00 1.06 7.97
CA VAL A 35 -15.12 0.29 6.72
C VAL A 35 -14.11 0.74 5.67
N LEU A 36 -13.91 2.05 5.51
CA LEU A 36 -12.92 2.57 4.56
C LEU A 36 -11.50 2.17 4.94
N ASP A 37 -11.11 2.32 6.20
CA ASP A 37 -9.76 2.00 6.67
C ASP A 37 -9.47 0.51 6.53
N SER A 38 -10.41 -0.35 6.96
CA SER A 38 -10.28 -1.81 6.79
C SER A 38 -10.23 -2.22 5.32
N ALA A 39 -11.00 -1.57 4.44
CA ALA A 39 -10.96 -1.85 3.01
C ALA A 39 -9.63 -1.43 2.38
N VAL A 40 -9.07 -0.28 2.77
CA VAL A 40 -7.76 0.19 2.31
C VAL A 40 -6.66 -0.74 2.81
N GLU A 41 -6.67 -1.09 4.10
CA GLU A 41 -5.70 -2.03 4.68
C GLU A 41 -5.71 -3.36 3.92
N ARG A 42 -6.89 -3.91 3.66
CA ARG A 42 -7.01 -5.15 2.90
C ARG A 42 -6.54 -4.99 1.46
N ALA A 43 -6.87 -3.89 0.80
CA ALA A 43 -6.40 -3.61 -0.55
C ALA A 43 -4.87 -3.52 -0.60
N LEU A 44 -4.24 -2.86 0.38
CA LEU A 44 -2.79 -2.78 0.48
C LEU A 44 -2.16 -4.15 0.66
N MET A 45 -2.73 -5.02 1.51
CA MET A 45 -2.24 -6.40 1.64
C MET A 45 -2.34 -7.18 0.32
N VAL A 46 -3.48 -7.07 -0.38
CA VAL A 46 -3.66 -7.74 -1.69
C VAL A 46 -2.65 -7.23 -2.72
N LEU A 47 -2.40 -5.93 -2.75
CA LEU A 47 -1.43 -5.32 -3.66
C LEU A 47 0.02 -5.68 -3.28
N ALA A 48 0.34 -5.76 -2.00
CA ALA A 48 1.65 -6.20 -1.52
C ALA A 48 1.93 -7.67 -1.85
N ASP A 49 0.88 -8.51 -1.80
CA ASP A 49 0.95 -9.92 -2.19
C ASP A 49 0.97 -10.13 -3.71
N GLN A 50 0.78 -9.07 -4.51
CA GLN A 50 0.76 -9.18 -5.97
C GLN A 50 2.17 -9.47 -6.50
N ARG A 51 2.35 -10.70 -6.99
CA ARG A 51 3.64 -11.18 -7.54
C ARG A 51 3.76 -11.05 -9.06
N LEU A 52 2.64 -10.93 -9.76
CA LEU A 52 2.61 -10.88 -11.22
C LEU A 52 2.12 -9.51 -11.70
N PHE A 53 2.95 -8.86 -12.51
CA PHE A 53 2.64 -7.63 -13.20
C PHE A 53 2.61 -7.92 -14.70
N VAL A 54 1.44 -7.82 -15.31
CA VAL A 54 1.27 -8.00 -16.76
C VAL A 54 1.31 -6.63 -17.41
N LEU A 55 2.22 -6.45 -18.35
CA LEU A 55 2.40 -5.21 -19.10
C LEU A 55 1.92 -5.41 -20.54
N GLY A 56 1.34 -4.36 -21.13
CA GLY A 56 1.18 -4.28 -22.57
C GLY A 56 2.53 -4.00 -23.25
N GLU A 57 2.55 -4.04 -24.58
CA GLU A 57 3.78 -3.91 -25.38
C GLU A 57 4.59 -2.64 -25.03
N GLU A 58 3.94 -1.47 -25.00
CA GLU A 58 4.60 -0.20 -24.63
C GLU A 58 5.23 -0.23 -23.23
N GLY A 59 4.50 -0.79 -22.25
CA GLY A 59 4.98 -0.91 -20.88
C GLY A 59 6.14 -1.89 -20.76
N PHE A 60 6.13 -2.97 -21.55
CA PHE A 60 7.20 -3.95 -21.58
C PHE A 60 8.47 -3.37 -22.18
N SER A 61 8.40 -2.75 -23.37
CA SER A 61 9.56 -2.10 -24.01
C SER A 61 10.17 -1.03 -23.10
N ARG A 62 9.33 -0.28 -22.38
CA ARG A 62 9.82 0.73 -21.43
C ARG A 62 10.62 0.11 -20.27
N VAL A 63 10.21 -1.07 -19.79
CA VAL A 63 10.95 -1.78 -18.75
C VAL A 63 12.28 -2.29 -19.29
N GLU A 64 12.31 -2.85 -20.50
CA GLU A 64 13.56 -3.28 -21.15
C GLU A 64 14.57 -2.13 -21.28
N GLU A 65 14.14 -0.97 -21.78
CA GLU A 65 14.98 0.23 -21.87
C GLU A 65 15.56 0.68 -20.53
N LEU A 66 14.82 0.49 -19.43
CA LEU A 66 15.26 0.84 -18.08
C LEU A 66 16.26 -0.19 -17.54
N LEU A 67 16.10 -1.47 -17.88
CA LEU A 67 17.01 -2.54 -17.49
C LEU A 67 18.36 -2.46 -18.20
N ASP A 68 18.39 -1.93 -19.42
CA ASP A 68 19.62 -1.70 -20.20
C ASP A 68 20.47 -0.52 -19.67
N GLN A 69 19.92 0.32 -18.79
CA GLN A 69 20.62 1.45 -18.20
C GLN A 69 21.28 1.07 -16.86
N PRO A 70 22.50 1.55 -16.59
CA PRO A 70 23.12 1.34 -15.28
C PRO A 70 22.29 2.01 -14.19
N ALA A 71 22.02 1.29 -13.11
CA ALA A 71 21.27 1.81 -11.97
C ALA A 71 22.09 2.84 -11.17
N ASP A 72 21.44 3.94 -10.77
CA ASP A 72 21.99 4.90 -9.82
C ASP A 72 21.66 4.49 -8.38
N PHE A 73 22.66 3.95 -7.69
CA PHE A 73 22.55 3.51 -6.30
C PHE A 73 22.79 4.63 -5.27
N SER A 74 23.07 5.87 -5.67
CA SER A 74 23.46 6.94 -4.75
C SER A 74 22.40 7.24 -3.67
N LYS A 75 21.11 7.19 -4.04
CA LYS A 75 19.99 7.38 -3.10
C LYS A 75 19.82 6.20 -2.15
N LEU A 76 20.02 4.98 -2.65
CA LEU A 76 19.97 3.77 -1.83
C LEU A 76 21.12 3.74 -0.82
N GLY A 77 22.33 4.12 -1.24
CA GLY A 77 23.47 4.26 -0.34
C GLY A 77 23.22 5.24 0.81
N LYS A 78 22.57 6.38 0.52
CA LYS A 78 22.14 7.32 1.57
C LYS A 78 21.13 6.69 2.52
N LEU A 79 20.08 6.06 1.98
CA LEU A 79 19.03 5.42 2.77
C LEU A 79 19.59 4.34 3.71
N PHE A 80 20.52 3.51 3.23
CA PHE A 80 21.13 2.46 4.06
C PHE A 80 22.14 2.98 5.07
N ALA A 81 22.66 4.19 4.89
CA ALA A 81 23.54 4.84 5.87
C ALA A 81 22.78 5.55 7.00
N GLU A 82 21.47 5.80 6.83
CA GLU A 82 20.64 6.40 7.87
C GLU A 82 20.42 5.44 9.05
N GLU A 83 20.34 6.00 10.26
CA GLU A 83 20.00 5.20 11.44
C GLU A 83 18.58 4.66 11.29
N THR A 84 18.47 3.34 11.20
CA THR A 84 17.16 2.71 11.17
C THR A 84 16.55 2.72 12.56
N PRO A 85 15.20 2.77 12.69
CA PRO A 85 14.52 2.62 13.97
C PRO A 85 14.73 1.23 14.61
N PHE A 86 15.40 0.31 13.90
CA PHE A 86 15.76 -1.03 14.36
C PHE A 86 17.27 -1.19 14.65
N GLY A 87 18.09 -0.14 14.50
CA GLY A 87 19.55 -0.18 14.70
C GLY A 87 20.36 -0.28 13.39
N LYS A 88 21.69 -0.48 13.49
CA LYS A 88 22.61 -0.59 12.34
C LYS A 88 22.80 -2.05 11.90
N GLU A 89 21.84 -2.62 11.19
CA GLU A 89 21.95 -4.01 10.72
C GLU A 89 22.07 -4.17 9.21
N PHE A 90 21.93 -3.10 8.42
CA PHE A 90 21.95 -3.21 6.96
C PHE A 90 23.25 -2.70 6.34
N GLN A 91 24.04 -3.61 5.75
CA GLN A 91 25.18 -3.28 4.87
C GLN A 91 24.81 -3.61 3.43
N PHE A 92 24.87 -2.61 2.54
CA PHE A 92 24.54 -2.75 1.12
C PHE A 92 25.81 -2.98 0.30
N GLY A 93 26.15 -4.25 0.03
CA GLY A 93 27.21 -4.69 -0.91
C GLY A 93 28.64 -4.24 -0.59
N ASP A 94 29.63 -5.09 -0.90
CA ASP A 94 31.05 -4.70 -0.94
C ASP A 94 31.36 -3.78 -2.13
#